data_AF-A0A379KGA5-F1
#
_entry.id   AF-A0A379KGA5-F1
#
_cell.length_a   1.000
_cell.length_b   1.000
_cell.length_c   1.000
_cell.angle_alpha   90.00
_cell.angle_beta   90.00
_cell.angle_gamma   90.00
#
_symmetry.space_group_name_H-M   'P 1'
#
loop_
_entity.id
_entity.type
_entity.pdbx_description
1 polymer ?
#
loop_
_entity_poly.entity_id
_entity_poly.type
_entity_poly.pdbx_seq_one_letter_code
_entity_poly.pdbx_strand_id
1 'polypeptide(L)'
;MKRERKTVTPDKGCSPQVSNALDTVQPDSRLGKLWAFASPDVPVHDQRVRQELDYLVVQATKMPFEKVDRAVAETFALLFWYKNEDMHQALEDRLKTPGLAAVRKRRLMYLVDRLRRFPCMKPERADQMKKLVAKWQGLSRNVNEKLVARAQQLNRYDKVAVAWGVAEPVGHLMSMVLELQTRHFVDAHQLPNGYAKLATRHSVSHQ
;
A
#
# COMPACT_ATOMS: atom_id res chain seq x y z
N MET A 1 11.28 65.46 -43.85
CA MET A 1 11.28 64.50 -44.98
C MET A 1 12.26 63.37 -44.67
N LYS A 2 11.75 62.14 -44.64
CA LYS A 2 12.42 60.84 -44.95
C LYS A 2 13.71 60.41 -44.22
N ARG A 3 13.50 59.30 -43.48
CA ARG A 3 14.25 58.03 -43.46
C ARG A 3 15.46 57.94 -42.52
N GLU A 4 15.25 57.26 -41.41
CA GLU A 4 16.31 56.47 -40.76
C GLU A 4 15.98 54.98 -40.74
N ARG A 5 17.04 54.22 -41.01
CA ARG A 5 17.07 52.79 -41.30
C ARG A 5 17.03 51.98 -40.00
N LYS A 6 16.35 50.84 -40.10
CA LYS A 6 16.38 49.72 -39.17
C LYS A 6 17.80 49.17 -39.00
N THR A 7 18.16 48.86 -37.76
CA THR A 7 19.12 47.80 -37.43
C THR A 7 18.49 46.88 -36.39
N VAL A 8 18.50 45.60 -36.75
CA VAL A 8 17.90 44.45 -36.08
C VAL A 8 18.85 43.95 -34.99
N THR A 9 18.35 43.75 -33.78
CA THR A 9 19.02 43.00 -32.70
C THR A 9 18.42 41.60 -32.57
N PRO A 10 19.22 40.54 -32.34
CA PRO A 10 18.74 39.18 -32.37
C PRO A 10 18.15 38.71 -31.04
N ASP A 11 16.98 38.09 -31.19
CA ASP A 11 16.42 36.93 -30.49
C ASP A 11 17.14 36.46 -29.21
N LYS A 12 16.56 36.78 -28.05
CA LYS A 12 16.83 36.09 -26.78
C LYS A 12 15.85 34.93 -26.67
N GLY A 13 16.37 33.72 -26.89
CA GLY A 13 15.68 32.46 -26.72
C GLY A 13 14.93 32.38 -25.39
N CYS A 14 13.61 32.20 -25.51
CA CYS A 14 12.72 31.87 -24.42
C CYS A 14 12.64 30.34 -24.33
N SER A 15 13.37 29.74 -23.38
CA SER A 15 13.13 28.36 -22.95
C SER A 15 12.44 28.41 -21.59
N PRO A 16 11.22 27.88 -21.44
CA PRO A 16 10.60 27.73 -20.13
C PRO A 16 11.18 26.47 -19.46
N GLN A 17 12.02 26.66 -18.44
CA GLN A 17 12.29 25.59 -17.48
C GLN A 17 11.07 25.42 -16.60
N VAL A 18 10.22 24.46 -16.96
CA VAL A 18 9.23 23.87 -16.06
C VAL A 18 10.00 22.95 -15.12
N SER A 19 10.53 23.51 -14.04
CA SER A 19 11.03 22.72 -12.92
C SER A 19 9.83 22.17 -12.17
N ASN A 20 9.43 20.94 -12.52
CA ASN A 20 8.57 20.12 -11.68
C ASN A 20 9.27 19.89 -10.34
N ALA A 21 9.00 20.75 -9.37
CA ALA A 21 9.18 20.43 -7.96
C ALA A 21 8.15 19.37 -7.62
N LEU A 22 8.50 18.10 -7.85
CA LEU A 22 7.83 16.99 -7.20
C LEU A 22 8.17 17.15 -5.72
N ASP A 23 7.24 17.75 -4.97
CA ASP A 23 7.31 17.85 -3.52
C ASP A 23 7.63 16.46 -2.98
N THR A 24 8.90 16.30 -2.58
CA THR A 24 9.37 15.14 -1.87
C THR A 24 8.72 15.24 -0.50
N VAL A 25 7.51 14.67 -0.39
CA VAL A 25 6.87 14.40 0.89
C VAL A 25 7.85 13.50 1.64
N GLN A 26 8.69 14.10 2.49
CA GLN A 26 9.51 13.34 3.42
C GLN A 26 8.53 12.61 4.34
N PRO A 27 8.44 11.26 4.28
CA PRO A 27 7.66 10.54 5.25
C PRO A 27 8.27 10.82 6.62
N ASP A 28 7.40 10.95 7.63
CA ASP A 28 7.77 11.07 9.05
C ASP A 28 9.02 10.21 9.30
N SER A 29 10.08 10.85 9.81
CA SER A 29 11.43 10.29 9.87
C SER A 29 11.51 8.90 10.53
N ARG A 30 10.49 8.47 11.29
CA ARG A 30 10.36 7.11 11.83
C ARG A 30 9.89 6.08 10.80
N LEU A 31 8.95 6.45 9.93
CA LEU A 31 8.35 5.58 8.90
C LEU A 31 9.23 5.48 7.64
N GLY A 32 9.92 6.56 7.25
CA GLY A 32 10.98 6.48 6.23
C GLY A 32 12.15 5.58 6.65
N LYS A 33 12.46 5.54 7.96
CA LYS A 33 13.46 4.61 8.52
C LYS A 33 12.97 3.16 8.53
N LEU A 34 11.67 2.91 8.63
CA LEU A 34 11.12 1.55 8.65
C LEU A 34 11.35 0.78 7.35
N TRP A 35 11.37 1.47 6.21
CA TRP A 35 11.82 0.87 4.96
C TRP A 35 13.31 0.51 4.96
N ALA A 36 14.15 1.42 5.49
CA ALA A 36 15.60 1.22 5.57
C ALA A 36 15.99 0.04 6.50
N PHE A 37 15.23 -0.21 7.56
CA PHE A 37 15.42 -1.37 8.44
C PHE A 37 14.94 -2.70 7.85
N ALA A 38 14.08 -2.68 6.84
CA ALA A 38 13.58 -3.87 6.19
C ALA A 38 14.57 -4.44 5.15
N SER A 39 15.84 -4.02 5.15
CA SER A 39 16.86 -4.49 4.19
C SER A 39 16.95 -6.03 4.20
N PRO A 40 17.07 -6.70 3.03
CA PRO A 40 17.08 -8.17 2.94
C PRO A 40 18.22 -8.85 3.73
N ASP A 41 19.20 -8.07 4.21
CA ASP A 41 20.38 -8.55 4.93
C ASP A 41 20.28 -8.46 6.47
N VAL A 42 19.16 -7.98 7.04
CA VAL A 42 18.99 -7.90 8.50
C VAL A 42 18.38 -9.20 9.03
N PRO A 43 19.05 -9.94 9.94
CA PRO A 43 18.54 -11.21 10.44
C PRO A 43 17.21 -11.06 11.20
N VAL A 44 16.29 -11.97 10.87
CA VAL A 44 14.88 -12.17 11.30
C VAL A 44 14.64 -12.29 12.83
N HIS A 45 15.69 -12.12 13.63
CA HIS A 45 15.65 -12.16 15.10
C HIS A 45 15.82 -10.80 15.76
N ASP A 46 15.90 -9.71 15.00
CA ASP A 46 15.93 -8.38 15.61
C ASP A 46 14.58 -8.06 16.25
N GLN A 47 14.55 -8.14 17.58
CA GLN A 47 13.42 -7.80 18.43
C GLN A 47 12.88 -6.39 18.11
N ARG A 48 13.75 -5.47 17.67
CA ARG A 48 13.38 -4.11 17.29
C ARG A 48 12.52 -4.10 16.02
N VAL A 49 12.88 -4.88 15.00
CA VAL A 49 12.09 -4.98 13.76
C VAL A 49 10.69 -5.52 14.07
N ARG A 50 10.60 -6.52 14.95
CA ARG A 50 9.31 -7.09 15.39
C ARG A 50 8.44 -6.07 16.13
N GLN A 51 9.04 -5.30 17.03
CA GLN A 51 8.33 -4.24 17.78
C GLN A 51 7.80 -3.15 16.85
N GLU A 52 8.60 -2.74 15.87
CA GLU A 52 8.18 -1.72 14.91
C GLU A 52 7.07 -2.23 13.97
N LEU A 53 7.13 -3.50 13.55
CA LEU A 53 6.06 -4.14 12.78
C LEU A 53 4.76 -4.23 13.58
N ASP A 54 4.81 -4.66 14.85
CA ASP A 54 3.60 -4.65 15.70
C ASP A 54 3.07 -3.22 15.86
N TYR A 55 3.94 -2.24 16.10
CA TYR A 55 3.55 -0.83 16.16
C TYR A 55 2.83 -0.39 14.88
N LEU A 56 3.39 -0.71 13.71
CA LEU A 56 2.79 -0.37 12.41
C LEU A 56 1.41 -1.02 12.24
N VAL A 57 1.29 -2.32 12.52
CA VAL A 57 0.02 -3.07 12.47
C VAL A 57 -1.01 -2.44 13.43
N VAL A 58 -0.57 -2.02 14.62
CA VAL A 58 -1.39 -1.28 15.59
C VAL A 58 -1.87 0.03 15.01
N GLN A 59 -0.98 0.87 14.46
CA GLN A 59 -1.35 2.18 13.93
C GLN A 59 -2.35 2.06 12.77
N ALA A 60 -2.12 1.10 11.87
CA ALA A 60 -2.98 0.87 10.70
C ALA A 60 -4.41 0.41 11.06
N THR A 61 -4.65 -0.07 12.29
CA THR A 61 -5.93 -0.68 12.68
C THR A 61 -6.56 -0.18 13.97
N LYS A 62 -5.85 0.64 14.77
CA LYS A 62 -6.37 1.16 16.04
C LYS A 62 -7.50 2.17 15.82
N MET A 63 -7.37 3.04 14.82
CA MET A 63 -8.35 4.07 14.45
C MET A 63 -9.19 3.63 13.25
N PRO A 64 -10.31 4.33 12.98
CA PRO A 64 -11.00 4.21 11.71
C PRO A 64 -10.09 4.53 10.52
N PHE A 65 -10.33 3.91 9.36
CA PHE A 65 -9.43 4.05 8.20
C PHE A 65 -9.29 5.48 7.65
N GLU A 66 -10.31 6.32 7.81
CA GLU A 66 -10.25 7.74 7.45
C GLU A 66 -9.23 8.54 8.28
N LYS A 67 -8.84 8.03 9.44
CA LYS A 67 -7.90 8.69 10.36
C LYS A 67 -6.51 8.05 10.33
N VAL A 68 -6.28 7.09 9.45
CA VAL A 68 -4.96 6.47 9.29
C VAL A 68 -4.08 7.46 8.54
N ASP A 69 -2.92 7.77 9.12
CA ASP A 69 -1.94 8.65 8.51
C ASP A 69 -1.39 8.05 7.20
N ARG A 70 -1.06 8.93 6.25
CA ARG A 70 -0.55 8.54 4.94
C ARG A 70 0.71 7.69 5.03
N ALA A 71 1.68 8.11 5.83
CA ALA A 71 2.94 7.39 5.95
C ALA A 71 2.71 6.01 6.59
N VAL A 72 1.76 5.87 7.52
CA VAL A 72 1.37 4.57 8.09
C VAL A 72 0.77 3.66 7.02
N ALA A 73 -0.17 4.18 6.22
CA ALA A 73 -0.84 3.41 5.17
C ALA A 73 0.16 2.94 4.09
N GLU A 74 1.01 3.85 3.60
CA GLU A 74 2.03 3.56 2.60
C GLU A 74 3.07 2.56 3.11
N THR A 75 3.59 2.77 4.33
CA THR A 75 4.58 1.86 4.93
C THR A 75 3.98 0.47 5.15
N PHE A 76 2.74 0.38 5.64
CA PHE A 76 2.04 -0.89 5.81
C PHE A 76 1.91 -1.61 4.47
N ALA A 77 1.43 -0.92 3.42
CA ALA A 77 1.21 -1.52 2.11
C ALA A 77 2.52 -1.97 1.45
N LEU A 78 3.58 -1.17 1.53
CA LEU A 78 4.90 -1.52 1.00
C LEU A 78 5.45 -2.80 1.64
N LEU A 79 5.45 -2.87 2.98
CA LEU A 79 5.93 -4.05 3.68
C LEU A 79 5.02 -5.26 3.38
N PHE A 80 3.71 -5.05 3.38
CA PHE A 80 2.75 -6.11 3.09
C PHE A 80 2.92 -6.72 1.68
N TRP A 81 3.09 -5.90 0.64
CA TRP A 81 3.25 -6.36 -0.74
C TRP A 81 4.64 -6.89 -1.05
N TYR A 82 5.68 -6.18 -0.60
CA TYR A 82 7.05 -6.40 -1.09
C TYR A 82 7.97 -7.09 -0.07
N LYS A 83 7.66 -7.06 1.23
CA LYS A 83 8.47 -7.66 2.32
C LYS A 83 7.59 -8.41 3.33
N ASN A 84 6.96 -9.49 2.82
CA ASN A 84 5.82 -10.14 3.46
C ASN A 84 6.15 -11.12 4.59
N GLU A 85 7.34 -11.75 4.59
CA GLU A 85 7.65 -12.85 5.54
C GLU A 85 7.47 -12.42 7.01
N ASP A 86 8.05 -11.27 7.39
CA ASP A 86 7.93 -10.73 8.75
C ASP A 86 6.53 -10.15 9.01
N MET A 87 5.89 -9.61 7.98
CA MET A 87 4.54 -9.08 8.08
C MET A 87 3.54 -10.20 8.40
N HIS A 88 3.67 -11.39 7.82
CA HIS A 88 2.79 -12.52 8.14
C HIS A 88 2.80 -12.85 9.63
N GLN A 89 4.00 -12.98 10.22
CA GLN A 89 4.14 -13.28 11.64
C GLN A 89 3.56 -12.16 12.52
N ALA A 90 3.88 -10.89 12.20
CA ALA A 90 3.37 -9.74 12.96
C ALA A 90 1.83 -9.65 12.92
N LEU A 91 1.22 -9.93 11.77
CA LEU A 91 -0.24 -9.99 11.63
C LEU A 91 -0.82 -11.11 12.50
N GLU A 92 -0.21 -12.30 12.48
CA GLU A 92 -0.71 -13.44 13.24
C GLU A 92 -0.59 -13.23 14.76
N ASP A 93 0.55 -12.71 15.22
CA ASP A 93 0.78 -12.39 16.63
C ASP A 93 -0.21 -11.33 17.14
N ARG A 94 -0.47 -10.32 16.31
CA ARG A 94 -1.49 -9.31 16.62
C ARG A 94 -2.87 -9.94 16.76
N LEU A 95 -3.27 -10.83 15.86
CA LEU A 95 -4.58 -11.48 15.91
C LEU A 95 -4.73 -12.40 17.14
N LYS A 96 -3.63 -13.01 17.59
CA LYS A 96 -3.57 -13.84 18.80
C LYS A 96 -3.54 -13.04 20.11
N THR A 97 -3.28 -11.73 20.05
CA THR A 97 -3.21 -10.88 21.24
C THR A 97 -4.50 -11.02 22.10
N PRO A 98 -4.40 -11.46 23.36
CA PRO A 98 -5.53 -11.57 24.27
C PRO A 98 -6.22 -10.21 24.48
N GLY A 99 -7.54 -10.20 24.58
CA GLY A 99 -8.32 -8.98 24.82
C GLY A 99 -8.35 -7.98 23.64
N LEU A 100 -7.71 -8.27 22.50
CA LEU A 100 -7.82 -7.41 21.33
C LEU A 100 -9.27 -7.35 20.83
N ALA A 101 -9.84 -6.15 20.85
CA ALA A 101 -11.23 -5.92 20.45
C ALA A 101 -11.55 -6.51 19.06
N ALA A 102 -12.70 -7.20 18.95
CA ALA A 102 -13.10 -7.89 17.73
C ALA A 102 -13.16 -6.96 16.50
N VAL A 103 -13.56 -5.69 16.70
CA VAL A 103 -13.55 -4.67 15.63
C VAL A 103 -12.16 -4.46 15.05
N ARG A 104 -11.11 -4.43 15.88
CA ARG A 104 -9.72 -4.25 15.42
C ARG A 104 -9.21 -5.48 14.68
N LYS A 105 -9.57 -6.69 15.15
CA LYS A 105 -9.27 -7.93 14.43
C LYS A 105 -9.95 -7.95 13.05
N ARG A 106 -11.21 -7.53 12.96
CA ARG A 106 -11.94 -7.46 11.68
C ARG A 106 -11.39 -6.39 10.74
N ARG A 107 -11.02 -5.20 11.25
CA ARG A 107 -10.30 -4.19 10.44
C ARG A 107 -9.00 -4.74 9.88
N LEU A 108 -8.21 -5.42 10.70
CA LEU A 108 -6.96 -6.03 10.26
C LEU A 108 -7.20 -7.07 9.17
N MET A 109 -8.13 -8.00 9.39
CA MET A 109 -8.43 -9.05 8.41
C MET A 109 -9.02 -8.51 7.12
N TYR A 110 -9.84 -7.47 7.22
CA TYR A 110 -10.36 -6.75 6.06
C TYR A 110 -9.23 -6.13 5.23
N LEU A 111 -8.27 -5.45 5.87
CA LEU A 111 -7.12 -4.85 5.20
C LEU A 111 -6.26 -5.92 4.50
N VAL A 112 -5.97 -7.04 5.19
CA VAL A 112 -5.24 -8.18 4.62
C VAL A 112 -5.98 -8.79 3.42
N ASP A 113 -7.28 -9.07 3.57
CA ASP A 113 -8.08 -9.70 2.50
C ASP A 113 -8.27 -8.79 1.29
N ARG A 114 -8.24 -7.48 1.49
CA ARG A 114 -8.26 -6.50 0.41
C ARG A 114 -6.91 -6.40 -0.28
N LEU A 115 -5.83 -6.16 0.49
CA LEU A 115 -4.51 -5.87 -0.08
C LEU A 115 -3.88 -7.09 -0.76
N ARG A 116 -4.20 -8.32 -0.34
CA ARG A 116 -3.65 -9.54 -0.98
C ARG A 116 -4.17 -9.78 -2.42
N ARG A 117 -5.21 -9.05 -2.84
CA ARG A 117 -5.84 -9.20 -4.16
C ARG A 117 -5.18 -8.35 -5.24
N PHE A 118 -4.21 -7.51 -4.86
CA PHE A 118 -3.51 -6.66 -5.81
C PHE A 118 -2.41 -7.45 -6.55
N PRO A 119 -2.29 -7.26 -7.88
CA PRO A 119 -1.38 -8.04 -8.72
C PRO A 119 0.12 -7.73 -8.47
N CYS A 120 0.42 -6.64 -7.78
CA CYS A 120 1.79 -6.33 -7.38
C CYS A 120 2.36 -7.36 -6.39
N MET A 121 1.51 -8.01 -5.59
CA MET A 121 1.93 -9.07 -4.67
C MET A 121 2.26 -10.35 -5.44
N LYS A 122 3.38 -11.00 -5.09
CA LYS A 122 3.73 -12.32 -5.64
C LYS A 122 2.64 -13.36 -5.35
N PRO A 123 2.28 -14.24 -6.30
CA PRO A 123 1.21 -15.23 -6.13
C PRO A 123 1.40 -16.10 -4.88
N GLU A 124 2.63 -16.54 -4.59
CA GLU A 124 2.93 -17.41 -3.45
C GLU A 124 2.61 -16.70 -2.12
N ARG A 125 2.90 -15.40 -2.03
CA ARG A 125 2.60 -14.55 -0.87
C ARG A 125 1.11 -14.26 -0.76
N ALA A 126 0.44 -14.03 -1.89
CA ALA A 126 -1.00 -13.85 -1.92
C ALA A 126 -1.74 -15.10 -1.40
N ASP A 127 -1.22 -16.29 -1.70
CA ASP A 127 -1.74 -17.56 -1.19
C ASP A 127 -1.44 -17.79 0.29
N GLN A 128 -0.26 -17.40 0.79
CA GLN A 128 0.01 -17.37 2.23
C GLN A 128 -1.00 -16.47 2.97
N MET A 129 -1.21 -15.25 2.48
CA MET A 129 -2.18 -14.32 3.04
C MET A 129 -3.62 -14.82 2.91
N LYS A 130 -3.95 -15.56 1.85
CA LYS A 130 -5.24 -16.25 1.70
C LYS A 130 -5.46 -17.30 2.78
N LYS A 131 -4.43 -18.08 3.12
CA LYS A 131 -4.48 -19.09 4.20
C LYS A 131 -4.67 -18.42 5.56
N LEU A 132 -3.97 -17.30 5.81
CA LEU A 132 -4.17 -16.49 7.01
C LEU A 132 -5.62 -15.99 7.09
N VAL A 133 -6.16 -15.46 5.99
CA VAL A 133 -7.59 -15.07 5.90
C VAL A 133 -8.53 -16.21 6.22
N ALA A 134 -8.31 -17.39 5.64
CA ALA A 134 -9.13 -18.56 5.88
C ALA A 134 -9.13 -19.00 7.35
N LYS A 135 -7.95 -18.97 7.99
CA LYS A 135 -7.78 -19.32 9.42
C LYS A 135 -8.64 -18.45 10.35
N TRP A 136 -8.83 -17.18 10.01
CA TRP A 136 -9.56 -16.22 10.83
C TRP A 136 -11.00 -15.95 10.35
N GLN A 137 -11.55 -16.77 9.45
CA GLN A 137 -12.94 -16.66 8.99
C GLN A 137 -13.98 -16.80 10.12
N GLY A 138 -13.62 -17.39 11.28
CA GLY A 138 -14.52 -17.37 12.44
C GLY A 138 -14.92 -15.94 12.87
N LEU A 139 -14.07 -14.94 12.61
CA LEU A 139 -14.34 -13.54 12.95
C LEU A 139 -15.42 -12.89 12.07
N SER A 140 -15.64 -13.37 10.84
CA SER A 140 -16.67 -12.87 9.92
C SER A 140 -18.04 -13.50 10.23
N ARG A 141 -18.07 -14.77 10.66
CA ARG A 141 -19.30 -15.50 10.97
C ARG A 141 -20.04 -14.99 12.20
N ASN A 142 -19.29 -14.44 13.17
CA ASN A 142 -19.85 -13.96 14.44
C ASN A 142 -20.19 -12.46 14.42
N VAL A 143 -20.39 -11.89 13.23
CA VAL A 143 -20.72 -10.47 13.08
C VAL A 143 -22.23 -10.27 13.23
N ASN A 144 -22.62 -9.31 14.06
CA ASN A 144 -24.02 -8.91 14.22
C ASN A 144 -24.62 -8.41 12.89
N GLU A 145 -25.82 -8.86 12.54
CA GLU A 145 -26.56 -8.48 11.34
C GLU A 145 -26.70 -6.96 11.16
N LYS A 146 -26.90 -6.21 12.25
CA LYS A 146 -26.96 -4.73 12.22
C LYS A 146 -25.66 -4.12 11.71
N LEU A 147 -24.52 -4.72 12.07
CA LEU A 147 -23.22 -4.25 11.61
C LEU A 147 -22.98 -4.60 10.14
N VAL A 148 -23.41 -5.79 9.71
CA VAL A 148 -23.38 -6.20 8.29
C VAL A 148 -24.24 -5.27 7.45
N ALA A 149 -25.47 -4.95 7.89
CA ALA A 149 -26.37 -4.03 7.20
C ALA A 149 -25.75 -2.62 7.08
N ARG A 150 -25.14 -2.11 8.15
CA ARG A 150 -24.43 -0.81 8.13
C ARG A 150 -23.22 -0.85 7.19
N ALA A 151 -22.45 -1.94 7.19
CA ALA A 151 -21.35 -2.11 6.26
C ALA A 151 -21.84 -2.15 4.81
N GLN A 152 -22.94 -2.84 4.51
CA GLN A 152 -23.55 -2.88 3.18
C GLN A 152 -24.04 -1.49 2.72
N GLN A 153 -24.56 -0.68 3.65
CA GLN A 153 -25.01 0.68 3.36
C GLN A 153 -23.84 1.61 3.01
N LEU A 154 -22.75 1.57 3.79
CA LEU A 154 -21.59 2.45 3.61
C LEU A 154 -20.65 1.97 2.49
N ASN A 155 -20.53 0.66 2.31
CA ASN A 155 -19.56 0.00 1.43
C ASN A 155 -20.27 -0.82 0.35
N ARG A 156 -21.28 -0.23 -0.31
CA ARG A 156 -22.19 -0.93 -1.26
C ARG A 156 -21.47 -1.80 -2.31
N TYR A 157 -20.33 -1.35 -2.81
CA TYR A 157 -19.57 -2.03 -3.86
C TYR A 157 -18.43 -2.90 -3.34
N ASP A 158 -18.21 -2.89 -2.03
CA ASP A 158 -17.08 -3.53 -1.39
C ASP A 158 -17.56 -4.70 -0.53
N LYS A 159 -17.72 -5.83 -1.22
CA LYS A 159 -18.14 -7.11 -0.63
C LYS A 159 -17.17 -7.59 0.46
N VAL A 160 -15.91 -7.17 0.43
CA VAL A 160 -14.90 -7.57 1.43
C VAL A 160 -15.18 -6.85 2.75
N ALA A 161 -15.47 -5.54 2.71
CA ALA A 161 -15.85 -4.80 3.91
C ALA A 161 -17.11 -5.37 4.56
N VAL A 162 -18.11 -5.73 3.73
CA VAL A 162 -19.36 -6.34 4.19
C VAL A 162 -19.11 -7.70 4.83
N ALA A 163 -18.32 -8.57 4.19
CA ALA A 163 -17.98 -9.88 4.72
C ALA A 163 -17.31 -9.80 6.10
N TRP A 164 -16.46 -8.78 6.32
CA TRP A 164 -15.81 -8.56 7.62
C TRP A 164 -16.61 -7.67 8.57
N GLY A 165 -17.82 -7.23 8.21
CA GLY A 165 -18.62 -6.32 9.04
C GLY A 165 -17.92 -5.00 9.34
N VAL A 166 -17.11 -4.50 8.43
CA VAL A 166 -16.41 -3.23 8.56
C VAL A 166 -17.28 -2.14 7.98
N ALA A 167 -17.92 -1.38 8.86
CA ALA A 167 -18.85 -0.30 8.53
C ALA A 167 -18.14 1.06 8.48
N GLU A 168 -17.03 1.11 7.75
CA GLU A 168 -16.17 2.30 7.62
C GLU A 168 -15.65 2.38 6.19
N PRO A 169 -15.56 3.60 5.60
CA PRO A 169 -15.05 3.75 4.25
C PRO A 169 -13.53 3.57 4.23
N VAL A 170 -13.05 2.76 3.29
CA VAL A 170 -11.60 2.55 3.07
C VAL A 170 -11.05 3.44 1.94
N GLY A 171 -11.91 4.15 1.22
CA GLY A 171 -11.56 4.82 -0.04
C GLY A 171 -10.33 5.73 0.11
N HIS A 172 -10.28 6.48 1.21
CA HIS A 172 -9.14 7.34 1.55
C HIS A 172 -7.84 6.56 1.77
N LEU A 173 -7.88 5.48 2.56
CA LEU A 173 -6.72 4.61 2.75
C LEU A 173 -6.24 4.00 1.43
N MET A 174 -7.19 3.55 0.60
CA MET A 174 -6.85 2.96 -0.69
C MET A 174 -6.23 3.99 -1.64
N SER A 175 -6.75 5.21 -1.71
CA SER A 175 -6.21 6.24 -2.60
C SER A 175 -4.77 6.60 -2.28
N MET A 176 -4.38 6.56 -1.00
CA MET A 176 -2.99 6.81 -0.57
C MET A 176 -2.01 5.76 -1.10
N VAL A 177 -2.44 4.51 -1.32
CA VAL A 177 -1.55 3.40 -1.70
C VAL A 177 -1.69 2.97 -3.16
N LEU A 178 -2.50 3.68 -3.96
CA LEU A 178 -2.78 3.30 -5.36
C LEU A 178 -1.54 3.37 -6.27
N GLU A 179 -0.65 4.34 -6.07
CA GLU A 179 0.55 4.48 -6.91
C GLU A 179 1.54 3.34 -6.66
N LEU A 180 1.63 2.91 -5.39
CA LEU A 180 2.55 1.89 -4.93
C LEU A 180 2.30 0.53 -5.57
N GLN A 181 1.04 0.20 -5.89
CA GLN A 181 0.72 -1.08 -6.53
C GLN A 181 1.08 -1.12 -8.01
N THR A 182 1.44 0.00 -8.66
CA THR A 182 1.62 0.03 -10.12
C THR A 182 2.87 -0.69 -10.57
N ARG A 183 2.85 -1.21 -11.81
CA ARG A 183 4.05 -1.78 -12.43
C ARG A 183 5.17 -0.76 -12.55
N HIS A 184 4.84 0.49 -12.89
CA HIS A 184 5.82 1.57 -13.02
C HIS A 184 6.58 1.81 -11.72
N PHE A 185 5.87 1.92 -10.58
CA PHE A 185 6.48 2.05 -9.27
C PHE A 185 7.40 0.86 -8.96
N VAL A 186 6.89 -0.35 -9.16
CA VAL A 186 7.66 -1.58 -8.96
C VAL A 186 8.97 -1.59 -9.76
N ASP A 187 8.91 -1.26 -11.04
CA ASP A 187 10.06 -1.29 -11.94
C ASP A 187 11.07 -0.18 -11.57
N ALA A 188 10.58 1.03 -11.28
CA ALA A 188 11.41 2.17 -10.84
C ALA A 188 12.17 1.90 -9.53
N HIS A 189 11.57 1.10 -8.64
CA HIS A 189 12.14 0.75 -7.34
C HIS A 189 12.74 -0.66 -7.28
N GLN A 190 12.82 -1.38 -8.40
CA GLN A 190 13.39 -2.73 -8.53
C GLN A 190 12.79 -3.73 -7.51
N LEU A 191 11.48 -3.65 -7.28
CA LEU A 191 10.79 -4.41 -6.25
C LEU A 191 10.40 -5.83 -6.71
N PRO A 192 10.44 -6.83 -5.81
CA PRO A 192 9.93 -8.17 -6.10
C PRO A 192 8.41 -8.12 -6.34
N ASN A 193 7.93 -8.53 -7.51
CA ASN A 193 6.52 -8.34 -7.87
C ASN A 193 5.84 -9.57 -8.48
N GLY A 194 4.51 -9.54 -8.51
CA GLY A 194 3.65 -10.57 -9.10
C GLY A 194 3.22 -10.30 -10.55
N TYR A 195 3.72 -9.24 -11.20
CA TYR A 195 3.35 -8.95 -12.57
C TYR A 195 3.97 -9.95 -13.54
N ALA A 196 3.20 -10.40 -14.54
CA ALA A 196 3.75 -11.19 -15.63
C ALA A 196 4.82 -10.38 -16.38
N LYS A 197 5.91 -11.05 -16.77
CA LYS A 197 6.90 -10.47 -17.69
C LYS A 197 6.18 -10.09 -18.97
N LEU A 198 6.29 -8.83 -19.40
CA LEU A 198 5.82 -8.46 -20.73
C LEU A 198 6.70 -9.25 -21.69
N ALA A 199 6.09 -10.01 -22.59
CA ALA A 199 6.80 -10.56 -23.71
C ALA A 199 7.36 -9.38 -24.50
N THR A 200 8.66 -9.12 -24.39
CA THR A 200 9.35 -8.23 -25.31
C THR A 200 9.22 -8.90 -26.67
N ARG A 201 8.34 -8.35 -27.52
CA ARG A 201 8.32 -8.70 -28.94
C ARG A 201 9.70 -8.34 -29.47
N HIS A 202 10.58 -9.33 -29.57
CA HIS A 202 11.77 -9.20 -30.38
C HIS A 202 11.27 -8.89 -31.79
N SER A 203 11.56 -7.67 -32.26
CA SER A 203 11.36 -7.29 -33.65
C SER A 203 12.18 -8.26 -34.50
N VAL A 204 11.51 -9.24 -35.09
CA VAL A 204 12.09 -10.10 -36.12
C VAL A 204 12.43 -9.17 -37.27
N SER A 205 13.72 -8.90 -37.45
CA SER A 205 14.23 -8.20 -38.61
C SER A 205 14.15 -9.20 -39.76
N HIS A 206 13.17 -9.02 -40.64
CA HIS A 206 13.12 -9.74 -41.91
C HIS A 206 14.28 -9.25 -42.77
N GLN A 207 15.23 -10.16 -43.04
CA GLN A 207 16.13 -10.06 -44.19
C GLN A 207 15.41 -10.55 -45.44
#